data_AF-A0A944Y598-F1
#
_entry.id   AF-A0A944Y598-F1
#
_cell.length_a   1.000
_cell.length_b   1.000
_cell.length_c   1.000
_cell.angle_alpha   90.00
_cell.angle_beta   90.00
_cell.angle_gamma   90.00
#
_symmetry.space_group_name_H-M   'P 1'
#
loop_
_entity.id
_entity.type
_entity.pdbx_description
1 polymer ?
#
loop_
_entity_poly.entity_id
_entity_poly.type
_entity_poly.pdbx_seq_one_letter_code
_entity_poly.pdbx_strand_id
1 'polypeptide(L)' 'MRKKVFAILGILIGVIYILNPTAGVLELIPDNMPFIGNLDEVAAVILILRCLRVFGIDLTGKKKNSEPGKIEDC' A
#
# COMPACT_ATOMS: atom_id res chain seq x y z
N MET A 1 -15.85 4.23 -12.34
CA MET A 1 -15.54 5.36 -11.43
C MET A 1 -15.29 4.93 -9.99
N ARG A 2 -16.17 4.13 -9.35
CA ARG A 2 -16.02 3.70 -7.95
C ARG A 2 -14.65 3.10 -7.60
N LYS A 3 -14.12 2.18 -8.42
CA LYS A 3 -12.81 1.53 -8.19
C LYS A 3 -11.63 2.53 -8.10
N LYS A 4 -11.66 3.62 -8.87
CA LYS A 4 -10.62 4.67 -8.83
C LYS A 4 -10.69 5.49 -7.55
N VAL A 5 -11.89 5.76 -7.04
CA VAL A 5 -12.08 6.47 -5.77
C VAL A 5 -11.53 5.64 -4.61
N PHE A 6 -11.85 4.35 -4.56
CA PHE A 6 -11.27 3.44 -3.55
C PHE A 6 -9.75 3.31 -3.68
N ALA A 7 -9.22 3.30 -4.90
CA ALA A 7 -7.78 3.27 -5.11
C ALA A 7 -7.08 4.54 -4.60
N ILE A 8 -7.65 5.73 -4.86
CA ILE A 8 -7.12 7.00 -4.33
C ILE A 8 -7.16 7.00 -2.80
N LEU A 9 -8.27 6.55 -2.22
CA LEU A 9 -8.41 6.47 -0.76
C LEU A 9 -7.39 5.49 -0.15
N GLY A 10 -7.19 4.33 -0.77
CA GLY A 10 -6.18 3.35 -0.33
C GLY A 10 -4.75 3.87 -0.41
N ILE A 11 -4.41 4.62 -1.46
CA ILE A 11 -3.10 5.29 -1.59
C ILE A 11 -2.92 6.32 -0.47
N LEU A 12 -3.92 7.17 -0.24
CA LEU A 12 -3.84 8.22 0.78
C LEU A 12 -3.64 7.63 2.18
N ILE A 13 -4.42 6.60 2.53
CA ILE A 13 -4.30 5.91 3.82
C ILE A 13 -2.92 5.27 3.96
N GLY A 14 -2.46 4.52 2.94
CA GLY A 14 -1.15 3.88 2.98
C GLY A 14 0.00 4.88 3.11
N VAL A 15 -0.07 6.03 2.42
CA VAL A 15 0.96 7.08 2.52
C VAL A 15 0.98 7.69 3.93
N ILE A 16 -0.19 8.01 4.50
CA ILE A 16 -0.28 8.52 5.88
C ILE A 16 0.29 7.49 6.86
N TYR A 17 0.05 6.21 6.62
CA TYR A 17 0.55 5.11 7.45
C TYR A 17 2.08 5.03 7.44
N ILE A 18 2.70 5.01 6.25
CA ILE A 18 4.17 4.96 6.08
C ILE A 18 4.84 6.22 6.63
N LEU A 19 4.19 7.39 6.49
CA LEU A 19 4.71 8.63 7.08
C LEU A 19 4.72 8.58 8.61
N ASN A 20 3.97 7.65 9.22
CA ASN A 20 3.91 7.40 10.65
C ASN A 20 4.00 8.70 11.48
N PRO A 21 3.09 9.68 11.26
CA PRO A 21 3.18 11.00 11.90
C PRO A 21 3.04 10.92 13.43
N THR A 22 2.47 9.81 13.91
CA THR A 22 2.33 9.46 15.32
C THR A 22 3.58 8.83 15.94
N ALA A 23 4.64 8.59 15.17
CA ALA A 23 5.94 8.06 15.63
C ALA A 23 5.83 6.84 16.57
N GLY A 24 4.90 5.92 16.27
CA GLY A 24 4.67 4.72 17.09
C GLY A 24 3.96 4.96 18.44
N VAL A 25 3.45 6.17 18.73
CA VAL A 25 2.79 6.51 20.01
C VAL A 25 1.38 5.88 20.15
N LEU A 26 0.75 5.50 19.04
CA LEU A 26 -0.60 4.89 18.99
C LEU A 26 -0.58 3.49 18.37
N GLU A 27 0.40 2.66 18.71
CA GLU A 27 0.45 1.28 18.22
C GLU A 27 -0.50 0.37 19.03
N LEU A 28 -1.46 -0.25 18.34
CA LEU A 28 -2.39 -1.24 18.91
C LEU A 28 -1.73 -2.61 19.12
N ILE A 29 -0.60 -2.85 18.43
CA ILE A 29 0.19 -4.09 18.50
C ILE A 29 1.67 -3.70 18.68
N PRO A 30 2.40 -4.31 19.63
CA PRO A 30 3.81 -4.02 19.84
C PRO A 30 4.66 -4.77 18.80
N ASP A 31 4.71 -4.24 17.56
CA ASP A 31 5.53 -4.80 16.46
C ASP A 31 6.85 -4.00 16.24
N ASN A 32 7.13 -3.03 17.10
CA ASN A 32 8.37 -2.24 17.09
C ASN A 32 9.53 -2.98 17.78
N MET A 33 10.13 -3.95 17.09
CA MET A 33 11.51 -4.34 17.40
C MET A 33 12.43 -3.21 16.96
N PRO A 34 13.27 -2.63 17.85
CA PRO A 34 14.27 -1.66 17.42
C PRO A 34 15.13 -2.31 16.33
N PHE A 35 15.38 -1.57 15.24
CA PHE A 35 16.12 -1.97 14.02
C PHE A 35 15.35 -2.71 12.91
N ILE A 36 14.13 -3.20 13.13
CA ILE A 36 13.32 -3.87 12.10
C ILE A 36 12.06 -3.03 11.87
N GLY A 37 11.87 -2.55 10.63
CA GLY A 37 10.67 -1.80 10.24
C GLY A 37 9.40 -2.64 10.40
N ASN A 38 8.28 -1.97 10.63
CA ASN A 38 7.05 -2.61 11.10
C ASN A 38 6.36 -3.37 9.93
N LEU A 39 5.77 -4.55 10.20
CA LEU A 39 5.18 -5.41 9.16
C LEU A 39 4.00 -4.71 8.47
N ASP A 40 3.31 -3.87 9.22
CA ASP A 40 2.20 -3.04 8.75
C ASP A 40 2.63 -1.96 7.73
N GLU A 41 3.84 -1.41 7.83
CA GLU A 41 4.42 -0.48 6.86
C GLU A 41 4.66 -1.19 5.53
N VAL A 42 5.13 -2.44 5.57
CA VAL A 42 5.27 -3.28 4.35
C VAL A 42 3.89 -3.55 3.72
N ALA A 43 2.88 -3.83 4.54
CA ALA A 43 1.51 -4.00 4.05
C ALA A 43 0.97 -2.71 3.42
N ALA A 44 1.26 -1.55 4.01
CA ALA A 44 0.89 -0.24 3.47
C ALA A 44 1.57 0.04 2.12
N VAL A 45 2.85 -0.30 1.96
CA VAL A 45 3.56 -0.21 0.66
C VAL A 45 2.90 -1.09 -0.39
N ILE A 46 2.58 -2.35 -0.05
CA ILE A 46 1.94 -3.29 -0.98
C ILE A 46 0.55 -2.79 -1.38
N LEU A 47 -0.22 -2.23 -0.44
CA LEU A 47 -1.53 -1.63 -0.70
C LEU A 47 -1.40 -0.49 -1.71
N ILE A 48 -0.47 0.44 -1.51
CA ILE A 48 -0.21 1.57 -2.42
C ILE A 48 0.13 1.04 -3.83
N LEU A 49 1.06 0.08 -3.93
CA LEU A 49 1.46 -0.50 -5.22
C LEU A 49 0.29 -1.18 -5.94
N ARG A 50 -0.58 -1.89 -5.21
CA ARG A 50 -1.81 -2.48 -5.78
C ARG A 50 -2.79 -1.41 -6.27
N CYS A 51 -2.98 -0.34 -5.50
CA CYS A 51 -3.85 0.76 -5.89
C CYS A 51 -3.31 1.55 -7.09
N LEU A 52 -1.99 1.74 -7.20
CA LEU A 52 -1.34 2.36 -8.37
C LEU A 52 -1.59 1.55 -9.66
N ARG A 53 -1.65 0.22 -9.56
CA ARG A 53 -1.95 -0.65 -10.70
C ARG A 53 -3.36 -0.40 -11.27
N VAL A 54 -4.31 0.09 -10.47
CA VAL A 54 -5.65 0.50 -10.96
C VAL A 54 -5.56 1.66 -11.96
N PHE A 55 -4.50 2.46 -11.88
CA PHE A 55 -4.19 3.55 -12.81
C PHE A 55 -3.25 3.13 -13.95
N GLY A 56 -2.84 1.84 -14.00
CA GLY A 56 -1.88 1.35 -14.98
C GLY A 56 -0.43 1.68 -14.65
N ILE A 57 -0.15 2.16 -13.43
CA ILE A 57 1.21 2.46 -12.97
C ILE A 57 1.73 1.25 -12.21
N ASP A 58 2.80 0.61 -12.71
CA ASP A 58 3.49 -0.47 -12.01
C ASP A 58 4.94 -0.05 -11.71
N LEU A 59 5.22 0.22 -10.44
CA LEU A 59 6.56 0.63 -9.97
C LEU A 59 7.47 -0.56 -9.66
N THR A 60 6.99 -1.79 -9.81
CA THR A 60 7.73 -3.00 -9.40
C THR A 60 8.84 -3.39 -10.39
N GLY A 61 9.16 -2.57 -11.38
CA GLY A 61 10.22 -2.81 -12.38
C GLY A 61 10.02 -4.02 -13.30
N LYS A 62 9.02 -4.88 -13.04
CA LYS A 62 8.67 -6.02 -13.88
C LYS A 62 7.82 -5.54 -15.05
N LYS A 63 8.44 -5.29 -16.19
CA LYS A 63 7.77 -5.13 -17.49
C LYS A 63 7.05 -6.43 -17.85
N LYS A 64 5.82 -6.60 -17.38
CA LYS A 64 4.94 -7.68 -17.88
C LYS A 64 4.43 -7.24 -19.23
N ASN A 65 4.81 -7.96 -20.29
CA ASN A 65 4.07 -7.92 -21.54
C ASN A 65 2.63 -8.37 -21.21
N SER A 66 1.69 -7.43 -21.33
CA SER A 66 0.26 -7.62 -21.53
C SER A 66 -0.39 -8.83 -20.87
N GLU A 67 -0.71 -8.73 -19.58
CA GLU A 67 -1.94 -9.31 -19.04
C GLU A 67 -2.51 -8.33 -18.00
N PRO A 68 -3.66 -7.68 -18.26
CA PRO A 68 -4.32 -6.85 -17.27
C PRO A 68 -4.70 -7.76 -16.10
N GLY A 69 -3.92 -7.67 -15.02
CA GLY A 69 -4.10 -8.45 -13.81
C GLY A 69 -5.57 -8.39 -13.42
N LYS A 70 -6.22 -9.54 -13.54
CA LYS A 70 -7.56 -9.82 -13.03
C LYS A 70 -7.60 -9.23 -11.62
N ILE A 71 -8.42 -8.19 -11.45
CA ILE A 71 -8.67 -7.61 -10.14
C ILE A 71 -9.40 -8.71 -9.39
N GLU A 72 -8.66 -9.44 -8.55
CA GLU A 72 -9.23 -10.41 -7.63
C GLU A 72 -9.94 -9.57 -6.57
N ASP A 73 -11.23 -9.34 -6.83
CA ASP A 73 -12.19 -8.74 -5.92
C ASP A 73 -12.27 -9.66 -4.68
N CYS A 74 -11.56 -9.29 -3.61
CA CYS A 74 -11.91 -9.68 -2.25
C CYS A 74 -13.03 -8.77 -1.75
#